data_AF-A0A954BJS9-F1
#
_entry.id   AF-A0A954BJS9-F1
#
_cell.length_a   1.000
_cell.length_b   1.000
_cell.length_c   1.000
_cell.angle_alpha   90.00
_cell.angle_beta   90.00
_cell.angle_gamma   90.00
#
_symmetry.space_group_name_H-M   'P 1'
#
loop_
_entity.id
_entity.type
_entity.pdbx_description
1 polymer ?
#
loop_
_entity_poly.entity_id
_entity_poly.type
_entity_poly.pdbx_seq_one_letter_code
_entity_poly.pdbx_strand_id
1 'polypeptide(L)'
;MIFYLIIVAALMAWAGMLVWRWKAVRDFAPTVLEAKKRDGELPDSISEDLFSDLYVRSEGPRAQTYIFICAALIGFLLGPFVAGFNAVWNMFWLMSGRSPVFETGTLVHTFVVFLAFMGVTIALLAVAMRRYYALTPPNLRQVVRDLGGAVR
;
A
#
# COMPACT_ATOMS: atom_id res chain seq x y z
N MET A 1 -1.93 -7.29 25.13
CA MET A 1 -1.41 -5.91 24.99
C MET A 1 0.00 -5.86 24.41
N ILE A 2 0.97 -6.61 24.94
CA ILE A 2 2.36 -6.63 24.45
C ILE A 2 2.45 -6.95 22.94
N PHE A 3 1.77 -8.01 22.48
CA PHE A 3 1.74 -8.36 21.04
C PHE A 3 1.22 -7.25 20.14
N TYR A 4 0.18 -6.53 20.58
CA TYR A 4 -0.35 -5.39 19.84
C TYR A 4 0.70 -4.28 19.71
N LEU A 5 1.39 -3.95 20.81
CA LEU A 5 2.46 -2.95 20.79
C LEU A 5 3.63 -3.36 19.89
N ILE A 6 3.97 -4.65 19.83
CA ILE A 6 4.99 -5.18 18.91
C ILE A 6 4.57 -4.97 17.45
N ILE A 7 3.30 -5.26 17.11
CA ILE A 7 2.78 -5.05 15.75
C ILE A 7 2.82 -3.57 15.39
N VAL A 8 2.40 -2.69 16.30
CA VAL A 8 2.47 -1.23 16.08
C VAL A 8 3.91 -0.78 15.89
N ALA A 9 4.85 -1.24 16.72
CA ALA A 9 6.27 -0.91 16.57
C ALA A 9 6.85 -1.40 15.24
N ALA A 10 6.48 -2.61 14.80
CA ALA A 10 6.88 -3.14 13.51
C ALA A 10 6.33 -2.31 12.34
N LEU A 11 5.06 -1.88 12.41
CA LEU A 11 4.47 -0.97 11.41
C LEU A 11 5.19 0.37 11.39
N MET A 12 5.53 0.94 12.54
CA MET A 12 6.26 2.20 12.62
C MET A 12 7.68 2.08 12.05
N ALA A 13 8.39 0.98 12.34
CA ALA A 13 9.69 0.71 11.77
C ALA A 13 9.62 0.57 10.24
N TRP A 14 8.60 -0.14 9.73
CA TRP A 14 8.39 -0.28 8.29
C TRP A 14 8.04 1.07 7.64
N ALA A 15 7.22 1.90 8.28
CA ALA A 15 6.91 3.25 7.82
C ALA A 15 8.18 4.10 7.70
N GLY A 16 9.04 4.08 8.73
CA GLY A 16 10.32 4.78 8.73
C GLY A 16 11.26 4.29 7.62
N MET A 17 11.36 2.97 7.43
CA MET A 17 12.12 2.38 6.34
C MET A 17 11.60 2.83 4.97
N LEU A 18 10.28 2.89 4.79
CA LEU A 18 9.66 3.31 3.53
C LEU A 18 9.93 4.79 3.24
N VAL A 19 9.81 5.67 4.25
CA VAL A 19 10.17 7.08 4.15
C VAL A 19 11.64 7.25 3.76
N TRP A 20 12.53 6.49 4.40
CA TRP A 20 13.95 6.51 4.05
C TRP A 20 14.18 6.04 2.61
N ARG A 21 13.52 4.97 2.15
CA ARG A 21 13.63 4.52 0.76
C ARG A 21 13.16 5.56 -0.25
N TRP A 22 12.04 6.24 0.03
CA TRP A 22 11.57 7.34 -0.82
C TRP A 22 12.59 8.48 -0.90
N LYS A 23 13.19 8.84 0.24
CA LYS A 23 14.26 9.83 0.27
C LYS A 23 15.49 9.37 -0.52
N ALA A 24 15.95 8.14 -0.30
CA ALA A 24 17.12 7.59 -0.97
C ALA A 24 16.97 7.55 -2.50
N VAL A 25 15.79 7.19 -3.01
CA VAL A 25 15.50 7.22 -4.46
C VAL A 25 15.60 8.65 -4.99
N ARG A 26 15.06 9.64 -4.27
CA ARG A 26 15.14 11.05 -4.67
C ARG A 26 16.58 11.56 -4.66
N ASP A 27 17.33 11.26 -3.62
CA ASP A 27 18.71 11.71 -3.43
C ASP A 27 19.67 11.05 -4.46
N PHE A 28 19.32 9.87 -4.98
CA PHE A 28 20.12 9.15 -5.98
C PHE A 28 19.86 9.58 -7.43
N ALA A 29 18.75 10.25 -7.70
CA ALA A 29 18.36 10.66 -9.05
C ALA A 29 19.42 11.51 -9.80
N PRO A 30 20.10 12.50 -9.17
CA PRO A 30 21.11 13.30 -9.85
C PRO A 30 22.31 12.46 -10.32
N THR A 31 22.77 11.55 -9.47
CA THR A 31 23.89 10.64 -9.80
C THR A 31 23.54 9.72 -10.99
N VAL A 32 22.29 9.27 -11.08
CA VAL A 32 21.82 8.48 -12.23
C VAL A 32 21.78 9.33 -13.50
N LEU A 33 21.33 10.58 -13.42
CA LEU A 33 21.32 11.50 -14.57
C LEU A 33 22.73 11.72 -15.11
N GLU A 34 23.69 12.02 -14.24
CA GLU A 34 25.09 12.23 -14.62
C GLU A 34 25.67 10.99 -15.31
N ALA A 35 25.44 9.80 -14.75
CA ALA A 35 25.87 8.55 -15.37
C ALA A 35 25.24 8.37 -16.76
N LYS A 36 23.93 8.63 -16.91
CA LYS A 36 23.22 8.47 -18.17
C LYS A 36 23.63 9.49 -19.24
N LYS A 37 23.98 10.72 -18.85
CA LYS A 37 24.57 11.71 -19.77
C LYS A 37 25.98 11.31 -20.21
N ARG A 38 26.83 10.89 -19.26
CA ARG A 38 28.19 10.40 -19.54
C ARG A 38 28.19 9.22 -20.51
N ASP A 39 27.24 8.31 -20.34
CA ASP A 39 27.13 7.11 -21.18
C ASP A 39 26.44 7.40 -22.53
N GLY A 40 26.07 8.66 -22.80
CA GLY A 40 25.44 9.10 -24.05
C GLY A 40 23.99 8.65 -24.24
N GLU A 41 23.36 8.09 -23.20
CA GLU A 41 21.97 7.63 -23.26
C GLU A 41 20.96 8.79 -23.18
N LEU A 42 21.36 9.93 -22.61
CA LEU A 42 20.53 11.11 -22.45
C LEU A 42 21.27 12.37 -22.94
N PRO A 43 20.59 13.30 -23.63
CA PRO A 43 21.15 14.58 -24.00
C PRO A 43 21.48 15.47 -22.79
N ASP A 44 22.51 16.31 -22.93
CA ASP A 44 22.93 17.26 -21.90
C ASP A 44 21.87 18.32 -21.57
N SER A 45 20.97 18.60 -22.53
CA SER A 45 19.89 19.57 -22.39
C SER A 45 18.78 19.16 -21.41
N ILE A 46 18.76 17.91 -20.95
CA ILE A 46 17.76 17.45 -19.98
C ILE A 46 18.06 18.06 -18.62
N SER A 47 17.03 18.69 -18.05
CA SER A 47 17.08 19.30 -16.74
C SER A 47 16.97 18.25 -15.63
N GLU A 48 17.65 18.52 -14.52
CA GLU A 48 17.73 17.61 -13.38
C GLU A 48 16.38 17.40 -12.69
N ASP A 49 15.60 18.48 -12.57
CA ASP A 49 14.26 18.48 -11.99
C ASP A 49 13.30 17.57 -12.77
N LEU A 50 13.31 17.63 -14.11
CA LEU A 50 12.50 16.80 -14.98
C LEU A 50 12.87 15.32 -14.84
N PHE A 51 14.17 15.01 -14.89
CA PHE A 51 14.63 13.63 -14.73
C PHE A 51 14.33 13.09 -13.33
N SER A 52 14.54 13.89 -12.28
CA SER A 52 14.32 13.48 -10.89
C SER A 52 12.86 13.15 -10.61
N ASP A 53 11.89 13.95 -11.09
CA ASP A 53 10.47 13.63 -10.96
C ASP A 53 10.13 12.31 -11.66
N LEU A 54 10.61 12.12 -12.90
CA LEU A 54 10.36 10.88 -13.65
C LEU A 54 11.02 9.66 -13.00
N TYR A 55 12.25 9.80 -12.50
CA TYR A 55 13.00 8.75 -11.81
C TYR A 55 12.32 8.32 -10.52
N VAL A 56 11.89 9.27 -9.68
CA VAL A 56 11.16 8.99 -8.44
C VAL A 56 9.82 8.31 -8.73
N ARG A 57 9.16 8.67 -9.85
CA ARG A 57 7.92 8.02 -10.28
C ARG A 57 8.17 6.58 -10.73
N SER A 58 9.26 6.30 -11.44
CA SER A 58 9.56 4.97 -11.97
C SER A 58 10.14 4.01 -10.93
N GLU A 59 11.09 4.47 -10.11
CA GLU A 59 11.87 3.63 -9.18
C GLU A 59 11.42 3.76 -7.72
N GLY A 60 10.47 4.66 -7.43
CA GLY A 60 9.92 4.82 -6.08
C GLY A 60 9.27 3.52 -5.56
N PRO A 61 9.34 3.21 -4.25
CA PRO A 61 8.81 1.98 -3.65
C PRO A 61 7.27 2.00 -3.53
N ARG A 62 6.56 2.29 -4.62
CA ARG A 62 5.11 2.46 -4.68
C ARG A 62 4.36 1.19 -4.29
N ALA A 63 4.74 0.04 -4.85
CA ALA A 63 4.11 -1.24 -4.52
C ALA A 63 4.16 -1.52 -3.01
N GLN A 64 5.34 -1.32 -2.39
CA GLN A 64 5.51 -1.46 -0.95
C GLN A 64 4.70 -0.44 -0.16
N THR A 65 4.54 0.77 -0.68
CA THR A 65 3.69 1.81 -0.07
C THR A 65 2.22 1.37 -0.04
N TYR A 66 1.69 0.82 -1.14
CA TYR A 66 0.32 0.30 -1.17
C TYR A 66 0.12 -0.86 -0.19
N ILE A 67 1.05 -1.83 -0.16
CA ILE A 67 0.98 -2.96 0.78
C ILE A 67 1.03 -2.46 2.22
N PHE A 68 1.93 -1.52 2.53
CA PHE A 68 2.04 -0.92 3.85
C PHE A 68 0.73 -0.24 4.28
N ILE A 69 0.12 0.57 3.40
CA ILE A 69 -1.15 1.24 3.69
C ILE A 69 -2.26 0.21 3.96
N CYS A 70 -2.35 -0.86 3.17
CA CYS A 70 -3.31 -1.94 3.42
C CYS A 70 -3.08 -2.59 4.79
N ALA A 71 -1.83 -2.92 5.12
CA ALA A 71 -1.47 -3.53 6.39
C ALA A 71 -1.80 -2.60 7.58
N ALA A 72 -1.50 -1.31 7.46
CA ALA A 72 -1.83 -0.31 8.47
C ALA A 72 -3.35 -0.17 8.64
N LEU A 73 -4.11 -0.07 7.54
CA LEU A 73 -5.57 0.00 7.59
C LEU A 73 -6.17 -1.22 8.29
N ILE A 74 -5.74 -2.42 7.91
CA ILE A 74 -6.22 -3.66 8.56
C ILE A 74 -5.86 -3.68 10.05
N GLY A 75 -4.61 -3.33 10.39
CA GLY A 75 -4.13 -3.33 11.78
C GLY A 75 -4.90 -2.37 12.68
N PHE A 76 -5.17 -1.15 12.21
CA PHE A 76 -5.87 -0.14 12.99
C PHE A 76 -7.40 -0.27 12.95
N LEU A 77 -7.97 -0.76 11.84
CA LEU A 77 -9.41 -0.90 11.69
C LEU A 77 -9.96 -2.21 12.23
N LEU A 78 -9.14 -3.18 12.63
CA LEU A 78 -9.61 -4.46 13.18
C LEU A 78 -10.56 -4.25 14.37
N GLY A 79 -10.19 -3.41 15.34
CA GLY A 79 -11.04 -3.11 16.50
C GLY A 79 -12.39 -2.50 16.10
N PRO A 80 -12.40 -1.37 15.37
CA PRO A 80 -13.61 -0.78 14.83
C PRO A 80 -14.45 -1.75 13.99
N PHE A 81 -13.81 -2.59 13.18
CA PHE A 81 -14.48 -3.59 12.35
C PHE A 81 -15.22 -4.61 13.20
N VAL A 82 -14.57 -5.20 14.21
CA VAL A 82 -15.20 -6.19 15.10
C VAL A 82 -16.34 -5.55 15.89
N ALA A 83 -16.17 -4.30 16.36
CA ALA A 83 -17.21 -3.57 17.05
C ALA A 83 -18.44 -3.33 16.14
N GLY A 84 -18.22 -2.85 14.91
CA GLY A 84 -19.29 -2.64 13.92
C GLY A 84 -19.98 -3.94 13.51
N PHE A 85 -19.21 -5.00 13.29
CA PHE A 85 -19.75 -6.32 13.00
C PHE A 85 -20.64 -6.81 14.14
N ASN A 86 -20.17 -6.73 15.39
CA ASN A 86 -20.95 -7.17 16.56
C ASN A 86 -22.22 -6.35 16.75
N ALA A 87 -22.21 -5.06 16.44
CA ALA A 87 -23.43 -4.24 16.47
C ALA A 87 -24.49 -4.76 15.48
N VAL A 88 -24.08 -5.05 14.24
CA VAL A 88 -24.95 -5.63 13.20
C VAL A 88 -25.39 -7.04 13.60
N TRP A 89 -24.48 -7.85 14.12
CA TRP A 89 -24.77 -9.21 14.55
C TRP A 89 -25.79 -9.25 15.69
N ASN A 90 -25.64 -8.37 16.69
CA ASN A 90 -26.60 -8.25 17.79
C ASN A 90 -27.99 -7.85 17.29
N MET A 91 -28.08 -7.00 16.25
CA MET A 91 -29.36 -6.70 15.61
C MET A 91 -30.00 -7.97 15.02
N PHE A 92 -29.25 -8.80 14.30
CA PHE A 92 -29.74 -10.08 13.78
C PHE A 92 -30.15 -11.04 14.90
N TRP A 93 -29.36 -11.12 15.97
CA TRP A 93 -29.68 -11.96 17.13
C TRP A 93 -31.01 -11.53 17.77
N LEU A 94 -31.23 -10.23 17.96
CA LEU A 94 -32.50 -9.70 18.48
C LEU A 94 -33.68 -10.03 17.56
N MET A 95 -33.52 -9.85 16.25
CA MET A 95 -34.57 -10.16 15.26
C MET A 95 -34.88 -11.66 15.17
N SER A 96 -33.90 -12.53 15.49
CA SER A 96 -34.08 -13.99 15.53
C SER A 96 -34.87 -14.49 16.74
N GLY A 97 -35.38 -13.60 17.60
CA GLY A 97 -36.00 -13.97 18.86
C GLY A 97 -34.97 -14.42 19.91
N ARG A 98 -33.72 -13.94 19.81
CA ARG A 98 -32.60 -14.28 20.69
C ARG A 98 -32.25 -15.77 20.67
N SER A 99 -32.26 -16.38 19.49
CA SER A 99 -31.83 -17.77 19.34
C SER A 99 -30.41 -17.98 19.89
N PRO A 100 -30.17 -18.99 20.74
CA PRO A 100 -28.83 -19.28 21.27
C PRO A 100 -27.79 -19.57 20.19
N VAL A 101 -28.22 -20.02 19.02
CA VAL A 101 -27.33 -20.33 17.88
C VAL A 101 -26.62 -19.09 17.35
N PHE A 102 -27.26 -17.92 17.42
CA PHE A 102 -26.72 -16.64 16.95
C PHE A 102 -26.18 -15.79 18.09
N GLU A 103 -26.05 -16.32 19.30
CA GLU A 103 -25.46 -15.59 20.41
C GLU A 103 -23.98 -15.24 20.11
N THR A 104 -23.54 -14.07 20.58
CA THR A 104 -22.16 -13.62 20.41
C THR A 104 -21.20 -14.57 21.14
N GLY A 105 -20.10 -14.96 20.49
CA GLY A 105 -19.14 -15.90 21.06
C GLY A 105 -19.42 -17.38 20.73
N THR A 106 -20.53 -17.67 20.04
CA THR A 106 -20.76 -19.00 19.46
C THR A 106 -19.80 -19.29 18.30
N LEU A 107 -19.72 -20.57 17.91
CA LEU A 107 -18.93 -20.98 16.75
C LEU A 107 -19.45 -20.35 15.46
N VAL A 108 -20.78 -20.26 15.29
CA VAL A 108 -21.41 -19.60 14.13
C VAL A 108 -21.01 -18.13 14.06
N HIS A 109 -21.15 -17.40 15.17
CA HIS A 109 -20.71 -16.00 15.25
C HIS A 109 -19.23 -15.85 14.86
N THR A 110 -18.35 -16.61 15.50
CA THR A 110 -16.90 -16.52 15.28
C THR A 110 -16.51 -16.85 13.84
N PHE A 111 -17.14 -17.87 13.25
CA PHE A 111 -16.92 -18.26 11.85
C PHE A 111 -17.34 -17.15 10.88
N VAL A 112 -18.51 -16.54 11.09
CA VAL A 112 -18.99 -15.45 10.21
C VAL A 112 -18.16 -14.18 10.39
N VAL A 113 -17.73 -13.84 11.61
CA VAL A 113 -16.77 -12.74 11.85
C VAL A 113 -15.50 -12.96 11.00
N PHE A 114 -14.95 -14.17 11.04
CA PHE A 114 -13.75 -14.51 10.29
C PHE A 114 -13.95 -14.39 8.78
N LEU A 115 -15.05 -14.94 8.24
CA LEU A 115 -15.38 -14.81 6.82
C LEU A 115 -15.58 -13.36 6.40
N ALA A 116 -16.27 -12.57 7.20
CA ALA A 116 -16.50 -11.16 6.92
C ALA A 116 -15.18 -10.38 6.92
N PHE A 117 -14.31 -10.61 7.91
CA PHE A 117 -13.00 -9.96 7.99
C PHE A 117 -12.09 -10.34 6.82
N MET A 118 -12.07 -11.63 6.46
CA MET A 118 -11.34 -12.11 5.30
C MET A 118 -11.87 -11.46 4.01
N GLY A 119 -13.19 -11.38 3.84
CA GLY A 119 -13.83 -10.72 2.70
C GLY A 119 -13.43 -9.24 2.57
N VAL A 120 -13.45 -8.49 3.68
CA VAL A 120 -13.00 -7.09 3.71
C VAL A 120 -11.51 -6.96 3.37
N THR A 121 -10.67 -7.85 3.91
CA THR A 121 -9.23 -7.86 3.64
C THR A 121 -8.93 -8.11 2.16
N ILE A 122 -9.60 -9.09 1.56
CA ILE A 122 -9.48 -9.39 0.12
C ILE A 122 -9.98 -8.21 -0.71
N ALA A 123 -11.12 -7.62 -0.36
CA ALA A 123 -11.66 -6.46 -1.07
C ALA A 123 -10.70 -5.25 -1.03
N LEU A 124 -10.12 -4.97 0.15
CA LEU A 124 -9.13 -3.90 0.31
C LEU A 124 -7.91 -4.14 -0.58
N LEU A 125 -7.38 -5.37 -0.57
CA LEU A 125 -6.25 -5.74 -1.43
C LEU A 125 -6.61 -5.60 -2.91
N ALA A 126 -7.78 -6.07 -3.33
CA ALA A 126 -8.23 -5.96 -4.71
C ALA A 126 -8.34 -4.50 -5.17
N VAL A 127 -8.89 -3.61 -4.33
CA VAL A 127 -8.96 -2.16 -4.62
C VAL A 127 -7.57 -1.56 -4.72
N ALA A 128 -6.67 -1.87 -3.77
CA ALA A 128 -5.31 -1.36 -3.78
C ALA A 128 -4.53 -1.81 -5.02
N MET A 129 -4.61 -3.09 -5.38
CA MET A 129 -3.95 -3.64 -6.57
C MET A 129 -4.54 -3.07 -7.87
N ARG A 130 -5.86 -2.92 -7.96
CA ARG A 130 -6.50 -2.26 -9.10
C ARG A 130 -6.00 -0.83 -9.27
N ARG A 131 -5.90 -0.07 -8.17
CA ARG A 131 -5.39 1.31 -8.20
C ARG A 131 -3.92 1.37 -8.57
N TYR A 132 -3.11 0.46 -8.04
CA TYR A 132 -1.69 0.34 -8.36
C TYR A 132 -1.49 0.05 -9.85
N TYR A 133 -2.16 -0.96 -10.40
CA TYR A 133 -2.01 -1.32 -11.81
C TYR A 133 -2.58 -0.28 -12.77
N ALA A 134 -3.69 0.37 -12.42
CA ALA A 134 -4.25 1.47 -13.23
C ALA A 134 -3.35 2.71 -13.29
N LEU A 135 -2.46 2.90 -12.31
CA LEU A 135 -1.53 4.02 -12.22
C LEU A 135 -0.06 3.58 -12.32
N THR A 136 0.20 2.46 -13.01
CA THR A 136 1.57 1.93 -13.12
C THR A 136 2.44 2.95 -13.84
N PRO A 137 3.48 3.50 -13.18
CA PRO A 137 4.38 4.44 -13.81
C PRO A 137 5.20 3.76 -14.90
N PRO A 138 5.71 4.52 -15.88
CA PRO A 138 6.63 4.00 -16.86
C PRO A 138 7.90 3.49 -16.16
N ASN A 139 8.48 2.42 -16.70
CA ASN A 139 9.76 1.90 -16.22
C ASN A 139 10.89 2.87 -16.57
N LEU A 140 12.01 2.85 -15.82
CA LEU A 140 13.16 3.71 -16.10
C LEU A 140 13.67 3.60 -17.54
N ARG A 141 13.65 2.39 -18.12
CA ARG A 141 14.01 2.17 -19.53
C ARG A 141 13.09 2.91 -20.50
N GLN A 142 11.80 2.98 -20.21
CA GLN A 142 10.84 3.74 -21.01
C GLN A 142 11.09 5.23 -20.85
N VAL A 143 11.29 5.70 -19.62
CA VAL A 143 11.64 7.10 -19.33
C VAL A 143 12.89 7.53 -20.10
N VAL A 144 13.98 6.76 -20.03
CA VAL A 144 15.23 7.06 -20.75
C VAL A 144 15.02 7.06 -22.26
N ARG A 145 14.28 6.08 -22.80
CA ARG A 145 13.97 6.03 -24.24
C ARG A 145 13.13 7.21 -24.69
N ASP A 146 12.12 7.59 -23.93
CA ASP A 146 11.19 8.67 -24.29
C ASP A 146 11.91 10.02 -24.22
N LEU A 147 12.81 10.20 -23.23
CA LEU A 147 13.68 11.37 -23.11
C LEU A 147 14.77 11.43 -24.19
N GLY A 148 15.41 10.30 -24.53
CA GLY A 148 16.43 10.23 -25.57
C GLY A 148 15.85 10.28 -27.00
N GLY A 149 14.62 9.82 -27.18
CA GLY A 149 13.89 9.85 -28.45
C GLY A 149 13.21 11.18 -28.77
N ALA A 150 12.98 12.03 -27.77
CA ALA A 150 12.39 13.37 -27.95
C ALA A 150 13.31 14.40 -28.63
N VAL A 151 14.58 14.05 -28.92
CA VAL A 151 15.61 14.94 -29.47
C VAL A 151 16.10 14.49 -30.85
N ARG A 152 15.22 13.91 -31.68
CA ARG A 152 15.47 13.72 -33.11
C ARG A 152 14.70 14.73 -33.96
#